data_AF-A0A529HBW1-F1
#
_entry.id   AF-A0A529HBW1-F1
#
_cell.length_a   1.000
_cell.length_b   1.000
_cell.length_c   1.000
_cell.angle_alpha   90.00
_cell.angle_beta   90.00
_cell.angle_gamma   90.00
#
_symmetry.space_group_name_H-M   'P 1'
#
loop_
_entity.id
_entity.type
_entity.pdbx_description
1 polymer ?
#
loop_
_entity_poly.entity_id
_entity_poly.type
_entity_poly.pdbx_seq_one_letter_code
_entity_poly.pdbx_strand_id
1 'polypeptide(L)'
;HVDAFKKYQRHDAWTWEHMALARARTIGGDAALCAEVETEVAAILALPRDAAKVMADASEMRAMIEKEKPPRDPWDIKLIPGGL
;
A
#
# COMPACT_ATOMS: atom_id res chain seq x y z
N HIS A 1 -19.41 10.58 3.53
CA HIS A 1 -18.50 10.42 4.70
C HIS A 1 -17.17 9.74 4.37
N VAL A 2 -17.00 9.21 3.15
CA VAL A 2 -15.71 8.66 2.67
C VAL A 2 -14.94 9.64 1.77
N ASP A 3 -15.52 10.80 1.47
CA ASP A 3 -15.04 11.73 0.44
C ASP A 3 -13.63 12.27 0.72
N ALA A 4 -13.31 12.52 1.99
CA ALA A 4 -11.96 12.92 2.39
C ALA A 4 -10.93 11.81 2.11
N PHE A 5 -11.27 10.55 2.39
CA PHE A 5 -10.43 9.40 2.07
C PHE A 5 -10.23 9.27 0.56
N LYS A 6 -11.31 9.39 -0.25
CA LYS A 6 -11.21 9.33 -1.72
C LYS A 6 -10.28 10.41 -2.26
N LYS A 7 -10.48 11.65 -1.80
CA LYS A 7 -9.68 12.80 -2.22
C LYS A 7 -8.21 12.61 -1.89
N TYR A 8 -7.92 12.24 -0.64
CA TYR A 8 -6.54 12.01 -0.19
C TYR A 8 -5.85 10.92 -1.03
N GLN A 9 -6.50 9.76 -1.20
CA GLN A 9 -5.91 8.65 -1.93
C GLN A 9 -5.68 8.96 -3.42
N ARG A 10 -6.46 9.86 -4.02
CA ARG A 10 -6.32 10.23 -5.43
C ARG A 10 -5.26 11.30 -5.69
N HIS A 11 -5.04 12.20 -4.72
CA HIS A 11 -4.25 13.41 -4.96
C HIS A 11 -2.98 13.50 -4.12
N ASP A 12 -3.03 13.02 -2.89
CA ASP A 12 -2.02 13.33 -1.89
C ASP A 12 -1.24 12.07 -1.45
N ALA A 13 -1.80 10.88 -1.66
CA ALA A 13 -1.20 9.62 -1.23
C ALA A 13 0.05 9.24 -2.04
N TRP A 14 1.04 8.70 -1.33
CA TRP A 14 2.32 8.29 -1.88
C TRP A 14 2.24 6.88 -2.45
N THR A 15 3.18 6.51 -3.32
CA THR A 15 3.23 5.16 -3.93
C THR A 15 3.21 4.04 -2.88
N TRP A 16 3.95 4.20 -1.77
CA TRP A 16 3.97 3.21 -0.69
C TRP A 16 2.61 3.08 0.04
N GLU A 17 1.81 4.15 0.11
CA GLU A 17 0.46 4.10 0.69
C GLU A 17 -0.48 3.32 -0.22
N HIS A 18 -0.37 3.50 -1.54
CA HIS A 18 -1.10 2.68 -2.50
C HIS A 18 -0.65 1.21 -2.46
N MET A 19 0.63 0.93 -2.19
CA MET A 19 1.11 -0.44 -1.97
C MET A 19 0.47 -1.06 -0.72
N ALA A 20 0.36 -0.30 0.37
CA ALA A 20 -0.38 -0.74 1.56
C ALA A 20 -1.87 -0.94 1.25
N LEU A 21 -2.45 -0.04 0.45
CA LEU A 21 -3.84 -0.07 0.01
C LEU A 21 -4.16 -1.31 -0.83
N ALA A 22 -3.19 -1.87 -1.58
CA ALA A 22 -3.36 -3.11 -2.33
C ALA A 22 -3.70 -4.33 -1.45
N ARG A 23 -3.46 -4.24 -0.14
CA ARG A 23 -3.82 -5.27 0.85
C ARG A 23 -5.06 -4.90 1.66
N ALA A 24 -5.65 -3.74 1.43
CA ALA A 24 -6.82 -3.27 2.16
C ALA A 24 -8.07 -4.06 1.78
N ARG A 25 -8.94 -4.28 2.77
CA ARG A 25 -10.25 -4.91 2.62
C ARG A 25 -11.16 -4.44 3.74
N THR A 26 -12.47 -4.39 3.50
CA THR A 26 -13.40 -4.08 4.57
C THR A 26 -13.56 -5.30 5.48
N ILE A 27 -13.68 -5.08 6.80
CA ILE A 27 -13.77 -6.15 7.80
C ILE A 27 -15.16 -6.20 8.44
N GLY A 28 -15.83 -5.06 8.54
CA GLY A 28 -17.19 -4.96 9.06
C GLY A 28 -17.70 -3.52 8.98
N GLY A 29 -19.02 -3.37 8.93
CA GLY A 29 -19.68 -2.08 8.76
C GLY A 29 -21.01 -2.23 8.02
N ASP A 30 -21.64 -1.10 7.73
CA ASP A 30 -22.79 -1.05 6.83
C ASP A 30 -22.40 -1.57 5.43
N ALA A 31 -23.25 -2.41 4.84
CA ALA A 31 -22.94 -3.10 3.59
C ALA A 31 -22.74 -2.14 2.42
N ALA A 32 -23.51 -1.04 2.36
CA ALA A 32 -23.38 -0.06 1.29
C ALA A 32 -22.07 0.72 1.43
N LEU A 33 -21.69 1.10 2.66
CA LEU A 33 -20.41 1.75 2.92
C LEU A 33 -19.23 0.84 2.60
N CYS A 34 -19.29 -0.44 2.97
CA CYS A 34 -18.24 -1.40 2.65
C CYS A 34 -18.05 -1.53 1.13
N ALA A 35 -19.15 -1.71 0.38
CA ALA A 35 -19.11 -1.79 -1.07
C ALA A 35 -18.55 -0.49 -1.70
N GLU A 36 -18.91 0.67 -1.16
CA GLU A 36 -18.41 1.96 -1.63
C GLU A 36 -16.89 2.08 -1.44
N VAL A 37 -16.36 1.69 -0.27
CA VAL A 37 -14.92 1.70 0.02
C VAL A 37 -14.17 0.75 -0.90
N GLU A 38 -14.64 -0.49 -1.06
CA GLU A 38 -13.96 -1.49 -1.89
C GLU A 38 -13.94 -1.08 -3.37
N THR A 39 -15.04 -0.53 -3.87
CA THR A 39 -15.12 0.01 -5.23
C THR A 39 -14.10 1.13 -5.43
N GLU A 40 -14.00 2.05 -4.47
CA GLU A 40 -13.06 3.16 -4.54
C GLU A 40 -11.60 2.68 -4.46
N VAL A 41 -11.29 1.74 -3.57
CA VAL A 41 -9.95 1.13 -3.47
C VAL A 41 -9.56 0.47 -4.78
N ALA A 42 -10.45 -0.32 -5.37
CA ALA A 42 -10.21 -0.94 -6.68
C ALA A 42 -9.97 0.11 -7.77
N ALA A 43 -10.76 1.19 -7.78
CA ALA A 43 -10.60 2.28 -8.75
C ALA A 43 -9.26 3.02 -8.58
N ILE A 44 -8.84 3.31 -7.34
CA ILE A 44 -7.54 3.92 -7.06
C ILE A 44 -6.40 3.00 -7.54
N LEU A 45 -6.46 1.70 -7.21
CA LEU A 45 -5.44 0.74 -7.62
C LEU A 45 -5.40 0.55 -9.15
N ALA A 46 -6.50 0.74 -9.85
CA ALA A 46 -6.56 0.67 -11.32
C ALA A 46 -6.10 1.94 -12.06
N LEU A 47 -5.77 3.03 -11.36
CA LEU A 47 -5.30 4.25 -12.01
C LEU A 47 -4.04 3.99 -12.86
N PRO A 48 -3.92 4.63 -14.05
CA PRO A 48 -2.71 4.54 -14.86
C PRO A 48 -1.51 5.10 -14.07
N ARG A 49 -0.41 4.35 -14.08
CA ARG A 49 0.82 4.71 -13.36
C ARG A 49 2.03 4.54 -14.27
N ASP A 50 3.04 5.37 -14.03
CA ASP A 50 4.36 5.16 -14.59
C ASP A 50 5.03 3.98 -13.86
N ALA A 51 5.21 2.87 -14.58
CA ALA A 51 5.82 1.67 -14.04
C ALA A 51 7.27 1.91 -13.56
N ALA A 52 8.03 2.77 -14.23
CA ALA A 52 9.41 3.07 -13.85
C ALA A 52 9.45 3.79 -12.50
N LYS A 53 8.56 4.77 -12.30
CA LYS A 53 8.41 5.45 -11.00
C LYS A 53 8.00 4.49 -9.90
N VAL A 54 7.00 3.64 -10.13
CA VAL A 54 6.53 2.69 -9.12
C VAL A 54 7.65 1.73 -8.70
N MET A 55 8.43 1.21 -9.65
CA MET A 55 9.57 0.34 -9.36
C MET A 55 10.65 1.06 -8.54
N ALA A 56 10.95 2.33 -8.87
CA ALA A 56 11.93 3.13 -8.15
C ALA A 56 11.47 3.37 -6.70
N ASP A 57 10.26 3.88 -6.50
CA ASP A 57 9.70 4.19 -5.18
C ASP A 57 9.62 2.92 -4.30
N ALA A 58 9.20 1.78 -4.88
CA ALA A 58 9.12 0.52 -4.16
C ALA A 58 10.50 0.00 -3.72
N SER A 59 11.51 0.15 -4.58
CA SER A 59 12.88 -0.27 -4.28
C SER A 59 13.52 0.63 -3.22
N GLU A 60 13.33 1.94 -3.32
CA GLU A 60 13.80 2.92 -2.32
C GLU A 60 13.19 2.64 -0.95
N MET A 61 11.87 2.41 -0.90
CA MET A 61 11.20 2.09 0.35
C MET A 61 11.70 0.77 0.95
N ARG A 62 11.95 -0.26 0.12
CA ARG A 62 12.51 -1.54 0.60
C ARG A 62 13.91 -1.37 1.17
N ALA A 63 14.77 -0.61 0.50
CA ALA A 63 16.13 -0.31 0.97
C ALA A 63 16.13 0.48 2.28
N MET A 64 15.21 1.44 2.43
CA MET A 64 15.04 2.17 3.69
C MET A 64 14.60 1.25 4.83
N ILE A 65 13.66 0.32 4.58
CA ILE A 65 13.25 -0.67 5.59
C ILE A 65 14.43 -1.54 6.01
N GLU A 66 15.23 -2.02 5.07
CA GLU A 66 16.40 -2.86 5.36
C GLU A 66 17.45 -2.12 6.22
N LYS A 67 17.68 -0.84 5.92
CA LYS A 67 18.59 0.01 6.68
C LYS A 67 18.08 0.29 8.10
N GLU A 68 16.82 0.66 8.25
CA GLU A 68 16.25 1.09 9.53
C GLU A 68 15.78 -0.08 10.42
N LYS A 69 15.50 -1.24 9.81
CA LYS A 69 15.04 -2.47 10.47
C LYS A 69 15.81 -3.67 9.93
N PRO A 70 17.12 -3.77 10.23
CA PRO A 70 17.90 -4.93 9.83
C PRO A 70 17.37 -6.20 10.52
N PRO A 71 17.54 -7.39 9.90
CA PRO A 71 17.20 -8.66 10.52
C PRO A 71 17.86 -8.81 11.89
N ARG A 72 17.08 -9.26 12.88
CA ARG A 72 17.63 -9.48 14.24
C ARG A 72 18.66 -10.62 14.25
N ASP A 73 18.38 -11.68 13.49
CA ASP A 73 19.21 -12.87 13.33
C ASP A 73 18.84 -13.60 12.02
N PRO A 74 19.57 -14.66 11.62
CA PRO A 74 19.29 -15.40 10.39
C PRO A 74 17.91 -16.09 10.33
N TRP A 75 17.18 -16.20 11.45
CA TRP A 75 15.83 -16.73 11.55
C TRP A 75 14.75 -15.65 11.48
N ASP A 76 15.11 -14.41 11.18
CA ASP A 76 14.13 -13.34 10.90
C ASP A 76 13.55 -13.50 9.48
N ILE A 77 12.70 -14.53 9.32
CA ILE A 77 12.10 -14.95 8.03
C ILE A 77 11.41 -13.80 7.28
N LYS A 78 11.00 -12.75 7.99
CA LYS A 78 10.37 -11.57 7.40
C LYS A 78 11.38 -10.58 6.81
N LEU A 79 12.45 -10.29 7.53
CA LEU A 79 13.33 -9.18 7.17
C LEU A 79 14.59 -9.62 6.43
N ILE A 80 14.96 -10.91 6.49
CA ILE A 80 16.11 -11.42 5.73
C ILE A 80 15.95 -11.16 4.21
N PRO A 81 17.07 -10.95 3.48
CA PRO A 81 17.03 -10.92 2.02
C PRO A 81 16.37 -12.19 1.45
N GLY A 82 15.36 -12.01 0.60
CA GLY A 82 14.54 -13.12 0.07
C GLY A 82 13.43 -13.61 1.01
N GLY A 83 13.23 -12.97 2.16
CA GLY A 83 12.13 -13.23 3.09
C GLY A 83 10.76 -12.72 2.62
N LEU A 84 9.78 -12.79 3.52
CA LEU A 84 8.38 -12.42 3.28
C LEU A 84 8.12 -10.91 3.07
#